data_AF-A0A1I7YB75-F1
#
_entry.id   AF-A0A1I7YB75-F1
#
_cell.length_a   1.000
_cell.length_b   1.000
_cell.length_c   1.000
_cell.angle_alpha   90.00
_cell.angle_beta   90.00
_cell.angle_gamma   90.00
#
_symmetry.space_group_name_H-M   'P 1'
#
loop_
_entity.id
_entity.type
_entity.pdbx_description
1 polymer ?
#
loop_
_entity_poly.entity_id
_entity_poly.type
_entity_poly.pdbx_seq_one_letter_code
_entity_poly.pdbx_strand_id
1 'polypeptide(L)'
;MFEELFERALNCFNKLAPDKPDDSDVSISEPKHVVLTLDASTLPDRKQLDRAFREFVSELDLSPDKQQMLYSQPEEKKWMMVMEQNMRKDKAASSDSCEYFVDLLGRYQLSFPDPYDFPTAIQQLEGLAISLRTNSHSYVQKFLHLGGLDRMMAVLDRCRERSDRDHIALPLLNSFRALLNSSEGRSVFLESSRALLSVAAALDLHNSRCKIVTLEILSALCVLSDQGHAEVVRALSEVSPLLGERRRFQKLVDDLHKPRSSERETERVRTAVMCLINALLKSGVSEHSLEFRLHLRYELLMLGVQDVIDRLRDSHGSALDDHFDLFEMMRQEDEMEMST
;
A
#
# COMPACT_ATOMS: atom_id res chain seq x y z
N MET A 1 -15.79 -7.86 10.14
CA MET A 1 -15.20 -8.85 9.22
C MET A 1 -14.81 -8.22 7.87
N PHE A 2 -15.73 -7.84 6.97
CA PHE A 2 -15.38 -7.13 5.73
C PHE A 2 -14.78 -5.73 6.00
N GLU A 3 -15.31 -4.98 6.97
CA GLU A 3 -14.76 -3.69 7.40
C GLU A 3 -13.33 -3.80 7.93
N GLU A 4 -12.96 -4.90 8.57
CA GLU A 4 -11.60 -5.12 9.11
C GLU A 4 -10.61 -5.54 8.01
N LEU A 5 -11.09 -6.31 7.03
CA LEU A 5 -10.41 -6.58 5.76
C LEU A 5 -10.19 -5.32 4.94
N PHE A 6 -11.21 -4.48 4.87
CA PHE A 6 -11.24 -3.17 4.23
C PHE A 6 -10.30 -2.20 4.96
N GLU A 7 -10.30 -2.16 6.29
CA GLU A 7 -9.36 -1.38 7.10
C GLU A 7 -7.93 -1.88 6.92
N ARG A 8 -7.66 -3.19 6.87
CA ARG A 8 -6.31 -3.73 6.61
C ARG A 8 -5.84 -3.46 5.19
N ALA A 9 -6.72 -3.50 4.20
CA ALA A 9 -6.42 -3.11 2.83
C ALA A 9 -6.20 -1.59 2.73
N LEU A 10 -7.03 -0.78 3.37
CA LEU A 10 -6.89 0.69 3.43
C LEU A 10 -5.83 1.20 4.39
N ASN A 11 -5.28 0.34 5.26
CA ASN A 11 -4.03 0.61 5.99
C ASN A 11 -2.85 0.74 5.02
N CYS A 12 -3.01 0.33 3.75
CA CYS A 12 -2.11 0.71 2.67
C CYS A 12 -2.20 2.19 2.28
N PHE A 13 -3.37 2.81 2.50
CA PHE A 13 -3.72 4.18 2.15
C PHE A 13 -3.84 5.14 3.35
N ASN A 14 -3.35 4.74 4.53
CA ASN A 14 -3.32 5.53 5.77
C ASN A 14 -4.58 6.40 5.95
N LYS A 15 -5.74 5.76 6.09
CA LYS A 15 -6.92 6.40 6.69
C LYS A 15 -7.49 5.52 7.80
N LEU A 16 -7.10 5.87 9.05
CA LEU A 16 -7.64 5.46 10.37
C LEU A 16 -7.22 4.02 10.76
N ALA A 17 -6.72 3.65 11.93
CA ALA A 17 -6.56 4.27 13.26
C ALA A 17 -5.32 3.64 13.99
N PRO A 18 -4.99 3.97 15.26
CA PRO A 18 -3.72 3.60 15.88
C PRO A 18 -3.70 2.14 16.39
N ASP A 19 -2.61 1.43 16.11
CA ASP A 19 -2.26 0.18 16.79
C ASP A 19 -2.17 0.43 18.30
N LYS A 20 -2.95 -0.33 19.09
CA LYS A 20 -2.60 -0.58 20.49
C LYS A 20 -1.50 -1.63 20.49
N PRO A 21 -0.33 -1.38 21.11
CA PRO A 21 0.65 -2.43 21.30
C PRO A 21 0.20 -3.36 22.44
N ASP A 22 0.37 -4.67 22.20
CA ASP A 22 0.34 -5.71 23.22
C ASP A 22 1.40 -5.44 24.29
N ASP A 23 0.99 -5.59 25.56
CA ASP A 23 1.85 -5.52 26.73
C ASP A 23 2.97 -6.58 26.66
N SER A 24 4.22 -6.12 26.55
CA SER A 24 5.35 -6.82 27.14
C SER A 24 6.47 -5.83 27.45
N ASP A 25 6.90 -5.85 28.71
CA ASP A 25 7.87 -4.98 29.36
C ASP A 25 9.12 -4.71 28.50
N VAL A 26 9.26 -3.48 28.03
CA VAL A 26 10.55 -2.87 27.72
C VAL A 26 10.51 -1.45 28.27
N SER A 27 11.45 -1.13 29.16
CA SER A 27 11.64 0.20 29.73
C SER A 27 11.94 1.23 28.64
N ILE A 28 10.92 1.99 28.24
CA ILE A 28 11.01 3.09 27.29
C ILE A 28 11.60 4.30 28.02
N SER A 29 12.82 4.69 27.65
CA SER A 29 13.29 6.06 27.87
C SER A 29 12.40 7.01 27.06
N GLU A 30 11.70 7.91 27.74
CA GLU A 30 10.78 8.87 27.12
C GLU A 30 11.44 9.66 25.97
N PRO A 31 10.79 9.77 24.79
CA PRO A 31 11.23 10.70 23.77
C PRO A 31 10.98 12.13 24.27
N LYS A 32 12.01 12.98 24.22
CA LYS A 32 11.93 14.41 24.59
C LYS A 32 10.91 15.12 23.68
N HIS A 33 9.66 15.23 24.14
CA HIS A 33 8.71 16.16 23.57
C HIS A 33 9.24 17.59 23.76
N VAL A 34 9.60 18.25 22.67
CA VAL A 34 9.82 19.70 22.68
C VAL A 34 8.44 20.33 22.92
N VAL A 35 8.20 20.77 24.16
CA VAL A 35 7.00 21.53 24.51
C VAL A 35 7.12 22.88 23.81
N LEU A 36 6.34 23.08 22.74
CA LEU A 36 6.17 24.40 22.12
C LEU A 36 5.26 25.22 23.02
N THR A 37 5.84 26.06 23.88
CA THR A 37 5.10 27.11 24.58
C THR A 37 4.81 28.23 23.58
N LEU A 38 3.55 28.37 23.17
CA LEU A 38 3.07 29.53 22.42
C LEU A 38 3.18 30.77 23.31
N ASP A 39 4.09 31.69 22.97
CA ASP A 39 3.98 33.07 23.43
C ASP A 39 2.86 33.76 22.63
N ALA A 40 1.88 34.33 23.34
CA ALA A 40 0.71 35.01 22.76
C ALA A 40 1.07 36.18 21.81
N SER A 41 2.33 36.63 21.81
CA SER A 41 2.90 37.66 20.94
C SER A 41 3.30 37.17 19.54
N THR A 42 3.22 35.87 19.24
CA THR A 42 3.62 35.27 17.96
C THR A 42 2.46 34.92 17.03
N LEU A 43 1.22 35.16 17.46
CA LEU A 43 0.02 34.91 16.66
C LEU A 43 -0.09 35.97 15.53
N PRO A 44 -0.09 35.55 14.25
CA PRO A 44 -0.23 36.46 13.13
C PRO A 44 -1.67 36.98 13.00
N ASP A 45 -1.86 38.00 12.17
CA ASP A 45 -3.20 38.51 11.86
C ASP A 45 -4.13 37.39 11.38
N ARG A 46 -5.41 37.45 11.74
CA ARG A 46 -6.39 36.39 11.48
C ARG A 46 -6.48 36.02 10.00
N LYS A 47 -6.37 37.02 9.11
CA LYS A 47 -6.35 36.79 7.65
C LYS A 47 -5.09 36.06 7.17
N GLN A 48 -3.94 36.30 7.81
CA GLN A 48 -2.68 35.63 7.49
C GLN A 48 -2.69 34.20 8.02
N LEU A 49 -3.19 33.98 9.24
CA LEU A 49 -3.40 32.65 9.81
C LEU A 49 -4.34 31.81 8.93
N ASP A 50 -5.49 32.36 8.56
CA ASP A 50 -6.46 31.65 7.70
C ASP A 50 -5.90 31.33 6.31
N ARG A 51 -5.01 32.17 5.78
CA ARG A 51 -4.31 31.89 4.50
C ARG A 51 -3.30 30.77 4.67
N ALA A 52 -2.38 30.91 5.63
CA ALA A 52 -1.33 29.93 5.88
C ALA A 52 -1.90 28.56 6.30
N PHE A 53 -2.98 28.54 7.09
CA PHE A 53 -3.65 27.30 7.47
C PHE A 53 -4.40 26.66 6.30
N ARG A 54 -4.97 27.44 5.37
CA ARG A 54 -5.56 26.88 4.14
C ARG A 54 -4.50 26.23 3.25
N GLU A 55 -3.37 26.88 3.06
CA GLU A 55 -2.23 26.32 2.32
C GLU A 55 -1.72 25.04 3.00
N PHE A 56 -1.52 25.06 4.31
CA PHE A 56 -1.18 23.89 5.13
C PHE A 56 -2.14 22.72 4.91
N VAL A 57 -3.46 22.95 5.02
CA VAL A 57 -4.47 21.89 4.84
C VAL A 57 -4.44 21.34 3.41
N SER A 58 -4.26 22.19 2.40
CA SER A 58 -4.17 21.75 1.01
C SER A 58 -2.97 20.85 0.75
N GLU A 59 -1.87 21.08 1.46
CA GLU A 59 -0.63 20.30 1.34
C GLU A 59 -0.69 18.92 2.02
N LEU A 60 -1.72 18.64 2.82
CA LEU A 60 -1.87 17.38 3.55
C LEU A 60 -2.72 16.31 2.82
N ASP A 61 -3.38 16.66 1.70
CA ASP A 61 -4.13 15.71 0.87
C ASP A 61 -5.19 14.89 1.66
N LEU A 62 -5.90 15.55 2.59
CA LEU A 62 -6.86 14.94 3.50
C LEU A 62 -8.27 14.83 2.90
N SER A 63 -9.09 13.90 3.41
CA SER A 63 -10.52 13.83 3.05
C SER A 63 -11.30 15.06 3.56
N PRO A 64 -12.42 15.43 2.91
CA PRO A 64 -13.23 16.59 3.29
C PRO A 64 -13.62 16.61 4.77
N ASP A 65 -14.01 15.46 5.33
CA ASP A 65 -14.40 15.34 6.75
C ASP A 65 -13.24 15.69 7.68
N LYS A 66 -12.03 15.19 7.38
CA LYS A 66 -10.82 15.48 8.17
C LYS A 66 -10.42 16.94 8.02
N GLN A 67 -10.53 17.51 6.83
CA GLN A 67 -10.28 18.94 6.63
C GLN A 67 -11.24 19.78 7.49
N GLN A 68 -12.53 19.42 7.53
CA GLN A 68 -13.51 20.11 8.37
C GLN A 68 -13.18 20.01 9.87
N MET A 69 -12.72 18.85 10.33
CA MET A 69 -12.23 18.66 11.70
C MET A 69 -10.98 19.49 12.03
N LEU A 70 -10.11 19.74 11.04
CA LEU A 70 -8.96 20.62 11.19
C LEU A 70 -9.38 22.09 11.24
N TYR A 71 -10.34 22.50 10.40
CA TYR A 71 -10.87 23.87 10.40
C TYR A 71 -11.66 24.21 11.67
N SER A 72 -12.21 23.23 12.38
CA SER A 72 -12.91 23.45 13.65
C SER A 72 -11.98 23.69 14.85
N GLN A 73 -10.66 23.55 14.69
CA GLN A 73 -9.70 23.75 15.78
C GLN A 73 -9.53 25.24 16.17
N PRO A 74 -9.17 25.53 17.44
CA PRO A 74 -8.78 26.87 17.91
C PRO A 74 -7.60 27.46 17.12
N GLU A 75 -7.53 28.79 17.06
CA GLU A 75 -6.53 29.54 16.28
C GLU A 75 -5.09 29.25 16.74
N GLU A 76 -4.89 29.07 18.04
CA GLU A 76 -3.61 28.73 18.66
C GLU A 76 -3.09 27.38 18.15
N LYS A 77 -3.98 26.38 18.09
CA LYS A 77 -3.62 25.04 17.59
C LYS A 77 -3.30 25.07 16.11
N LYS A 78 -4.07 25.80 15.32
CA LYS A 78 -3.82 25.96 13.87
C LYS A 78 -2.44 26.56 13.62
N TRP A 79 -2.06 27.58 14.39
CA TRP A 79 -0.76 28.21 14.23
C TRP A 79 0.41 27.31 14.66
N MET A 80 0.26 26.55 15.75
CA MET A 80 1.27 25.54 16.14
C MET A 80 1.51 24.51 15.03
N MET A 81 0.45 24.01 14.39
CA MET A 81 0.57 23.03 13.30
C MET A 81 1.33 23.59 12.10
N VAL A 82 1.04 24.84 11.72
CA VAL A 82 1.73 25.53 10.62
C VAL A 82 3.22 25.74 10.95
N MET A 83 3.52 26.22 12.16
CA MET A 83 4.91 26.41 12.60
C MET A 83 5.68 25.09 12.63
N GLU A 84 5.08 24.03 13.15
CA GLU A 84 5.71 22.71 13.20
C GLU A 84 6.02 22.18 11.79
N GLN A 85 5.10 22.34 10.84
CA GLN A 85 5.35 21.91 9.47
C GLN A 85 6.44 22.73 8.78
N ASN A 86 6.49 24.05 9.01
CA ASN A 86 7.56 24.88 8.46
C ASN A 86 8.93 24.48 9.03
N MET A 87 9.03 24.23 10.34
CA MET A 87 10.27 23.71 10.94
C MET A 87 10.67 22.34 10.37
N ARG A 88 9.71 21.48 10.03
CA ARG A 88 9.99 20.19 9.38
C ARG A 88 10.49 20.39 7.94
N LYS A 89 9.88 21.28 7.16
CA LYS A 89 10.31 21.64 5.79
C LYS A 89 11.74 22.19 5.79
N ASP A 90 12.08 23.06 6.74
CA ASP A 90 13.43 23.65 6.85
C ASP A 90 14.50 22.60 7.17
N LYS A 91 14.17 21.57 7.95
CA LYS A 91 15.09 20.45 8.24
C LYS A 91 15.24 19.48 7.06
N ALA A 92 14.16 19.19 6.34
CA ALA A 92 14.13 18.26 5.21
C ALA A 92 14.88 18.79 3.96
N ALA A 93 15.02 20.10 3.83
CA ALA A 93 15.66 20.76 2.69
C ALA A 93 17.15 20.41 2.47
N SER A 94 17.83 19.75 3.43
CA SER A 94 19.28 19.50 3.35
C SER A 94 19.72 18.10 2.87
N SER A 95 18.82 17.10 2.82
CA SER A 95 19.23 15.72 2.43
C SER A 95 18.19 14.90 1.64
N ASP A 96 16.91 15.28 1.61
CA ASP A 96 15.80 14.43 1.08
C ASP A 96 15.09 15.05 -0.13
N SER A 97 15.82 15.71 -1.03
CA SER A 97 15.19 16.35 -2.20
C SER A 97 14.61 15.33 -3.19
N CYS A 98 13.52 15.68 -3.87
CA CYS A 98 12.92 14.85 -4.92
C CYS A 98 13.95 14.48 -5.99
N GLU A 99 14.76 15.47 -6.40
CA GLU A 99 15.79 15.32 -7.42
C GLU A 99 16.85 14.28 -7.04
N TYR A 100 17.25 14.25 -5.77
CA TYR A 100 18.20 13.26 -5.28
C TYR A 100 17.68 11.84 -5.45
N PHE A 101 16.44 11.57 -5.04
CA PHE A 101 15.87 10.23 -5.17
C PHE A 101 15.60 9.83 -6.62
N VAL A 102 15.18 10.77 -7.47
CA VAL A 102 14.99 10.52 -8.91
C VAL A 102 16.31 10.18 -9.58
N ASP A 103 17.40 10.91 -9.28
CA ASP A 103 18.74 10.59 -9.77
C ASP A 103 19.22 9.23 -9.25
N LEU A 104 19.04 8.97 -7.95
CA LEU A 104 19.37 7.69 -7.32
C LEU A 104 18.70 6.51 -8.02
N LEU A 105 17.38 6.58 -8.24
CA LEU A 105 16.64 5.55 -8.96
C LEU A 105 17.13 5.42 -10.41
N GLY A 106 17.48 6.54 -11.05
CA GLY A 106 18.10 6.55 -12.37
C GLY A 106 19.44 5.82 -12.42
N ARG A 107 20.28 6.00 -11.40
CA ARG A 107 21.53 5.25 -11.25
C ARG A 107 21.27 3.76 -11.08
N TYR A 108 20.32 3.38 -10.23
CA TYR A 108 19.95 1.97 -10.01
C TYR A 108 19.27 1.32 -11.21
N GLN A 109 18.62 2.10 -12.06
CA GLN A 109 18.08 1.62 -13.33
C GLN A 109 19.20 1.30 -14.33
N LEU A 110 20.28 2.10 -14.37
CA LEU A 110 21.41 1.88 -15.29
C LEU A 110 22.39 0.83 -14.73
N SER A 111 22.83 1.00 -13.49
CA SER A 111 23.76 0.12 -12.78
C SER A 111 23.16 -0.30 -11.45
N PHE A 112 22.73 -1.55 -11.34
CA PHE A 112 22.12 -2.05 -10.11
C PHE A 112 23.21 -2.09 -9.03
N PRO A 113 22.89 -1.78 -7.75
CA PRO A 113 23.86 -1.89 -6.67
C PRO A 113 24.53 -3.26 -6.65
N ASP A 114 25.82 -3.28 -6.32
CA ASP A 114 26.48 -4.54 -6.01
C ASP A 114 26.03 -5.05 -4.64
N PRO A 115 26.09 -6.38 -4.38
CA PRO A 115 25.67 -6.94 -3.10
C PRO A 115 26.34 -6.32 -1.87
N TYR A 116 27.54 -5.76 -2.03
CA TYR A 116 28.28 -5.07 -0.97
C TYR A 116 27.62 -3.73 -0.57
N ASP A 117 26.94 -3.08 -1.52
CA ASP A 117 26.27 -1.79 -1.34
C ASP A 117 24.78 -1.94 -1.02
N PHE A 118 24.25 -3.17 -0.97
CA PHE A 118 22.84 -3.43 -0.63
C PHE A 118 22.40 -2.77 0.67
N PRO A 119 23.15 -2.80 1.79
CA PRO A 119 22.72 -2.12 3.01
C PRO A 119 22.50 -0.61 2.80
N THR A 120 23.40 0.04 2.07
CA THR A 120 23.28 1.48 1.74
C THR A 120 22.12 1.73 0.79
N ALA A 121 21.95 0.90 -0.23
CA ALA A 121 20.83 1.02 -1.17
C ALA A 121 19.48 0.85 -0.47
N ILE A 122 19.35 -0.11 0.44
CA ILE A 122 18.15 -0.32 1.26
C ILE A 122 17.86 0.94 2.07
N GLN A 123 18.85 1.46 2.81
CA GLN A 123 18.67 2.66 3.63
C GLN A 123 18.19 3.86 2.80
N GLN A 124 18.76 4.05 1.60
CA GLN A 124 18.36 5.15 0.72
C GLN A 124 16.93 4.96 0.17
N LEU A 125 16.53 3.74 -0.20
CA LEU A 125 15.17 3.46 -0.67
C LEU A 125 14.13 3.49 0.47
N GLU A 126 14.52 3.14 1.70
CA GLU A 126 13.70 3.37 2.89
C GLU A 126 13.51 4.88 3.13
N GLY A 127 14.56 5.68 2.94
CA GLY A 127 14.49 7.14 2.93
C GLY A 127 13.50 7.68 1.90
N LEU A 128 13.46 7.09 0.69
CA LEU A 128 12.45 7.42 -0.33
C LEU A 128 11.03 7.09 0.16
N ALA A 129 10.80 5.88 0.69
CA ALA A 129 9.49 5.48 1.19
C ALA A 129 9.00 6.41 2.32
N ILE A 130 9.90 6.80 3.22
CA ILE A 130 9.61 7.77 4.27
C ILE A 130 9.27 9.13 3.66
N SER A 131 10.10 9.61 2.72
CA SER A 131 9.93 10.90 2.07
C SER A 131 8.60 11.02 1.32
N LEU A 132 8.19 10.00 0.58
CA LEU A 132 6.89 9.97 -0.10
C LEU A 132 5.70 9.92 0.88
N ARG A 133 5.90 9.38 2.09
CA ARG A 133 4.86 9.25 3.10
C ARG A 133 4.69 10.51 3.97
N THR A 134 5.78 11.23 4.26
CA THR A 134 5.77 12.32 5.26
C THR A 134 5.83 13.72 4.66
N ASN A 135 6.26 13.87 3.41
CA ASN A 135 6.30 15.18 2.76
C ASN A 135 4.94 15.61 2.23
N SER A 136 4.89 16.87 1.80
CA SER A 136 3.66 17.52 1.34
C SER A 136 3.19 17.01 -0.02
N HIS A 137 1.93 17.27 -0.33
CA HIS A 137 1.34 16.97 -1.64
C HIS A 137 2.18 17.52 -2.80
N SER A 138 2.70 18.76 -2.68
CA SER A 138 3.60 19.35 -3.68
C SER A 138 4.91 18.58 -3.91
N TYR A 139 5.44 17.93 -2.87
CA TYR A 139 6.63 17.07 -3.00
C TYR A 139 6.34 15.85 -3.88
N VAL A 140 5.20 15.18 -3.64
CA VAL A 140 4.77 14.01 -4.41
C VAL A 140 4.52 14.40 -5.87
N GLN A 141 3.81 15.50 -6.10
CA GLN A 141 3.61 16.06 -7.45
C GLN A 141 4.93 16.32 -8.15
N LYS A 142 5.90 16.95 -7.48
CA LYS A 142 7.22 17.22 -8.05
C LYS A 142 7.98 15.93 -8.38
N PHE A 143 7.95 14.94 -7.48
CA PHE A 143 8.57 13.63 -7.70
C PHE A 143 7.98 12.92 -8.94
N LEU A 144 6.66 12.96 -9.10
CA LEU A 144 5.96 12.39 -10.25
C LEU A 144 6.34 13.12 -11.56
N HIS A 145 6.32 14.45 -11.57
CA HIS A 145 6.72 15.26 -12.75
C HIS A 145 8.16 15.01 -13.20
N LEU A 146 9.06 14.67 -12.27
CA LEU A 146 10.45 14.31 -12.57
C LEU A 146 10.62 12.87 -13.10
N GLY A 147 9.51 12.14 -13.31
CA GLY A 147 9.53 10.76 -13.79
C GLY A 147 9.90 9.75 -12.70
N GLY A 148 9.66 10.08 -11.42
CA GLY A 148 10.00 9.21 -10.30
C GLY A 148 9.31 7.85 -10.36
N LEU A 149 8.02 7.82 -10.77
CA LEU A 149 7.26 6.58 -10.92
C LEU A 149 7.88 5.63 -11.95
N ASP A 150 8.29 6.14 -13.12
CA ASP A 150 8.91 5.34 -14.17
C ASP A 150 10.22 4.71 -13.74
N ARG A 151 11.02 5.46 -12.98
CA ARG A 151 12.30 4.96 -12.45
C ARG A 151 12.06 3.94 -11.34
N MET A 152 11.06 4.14 -10.48
CA MET A 152 10.68 3.15 -9.49
C MET A 152 10.28 1.83 -10.14
N MET A 153 9.44 1.86 -11.19
CA MET A 153 9.09 0.65 -11.95
C MET A 153 10.32 -0.04 -12.52
N ALA A 154 11.21 0.74 -13.16
CA ALA A 154 12.39 0.17 -13.80
C ALA A 154 13.33 -0.51 -12.79
N VAL A 155 13.51 0.05 -11.59
CA VAL A 155 14.30 -0.59 -10.53
C VAL A 155 13.61 -1.84 -9.99
N LEU A 156 12.27 -1.83 -9.85
CA LEU A 156 11.50 -2.99 -9.38
C LEU A 156 11.61 -4.16 -10.37
N ASP A 157 11.47 -3.87 -11.66
CA ASP A 157 11.63 -4.85 -12.74
C ASP A 157 13.03 -5.50 -12.69
N ARG A 158 14.09 -4.70 -12.43
CA ARG A 158 15.45 -5.22 -12.25
C ARG A 158 15.63 -6.09 -11.02
N CYS A 159 14.88 -5.83 -9.94
CA CYS A 159 14.92 -6.69 -8.76
C CYS A 159 14.42 -8.10 -9.09
N ARG A 160 13.43 -8.22 -9.99
CA ARG A 160 12.85 -9.53 -10.36
C ARG A 160 13.78 -10.40 -11.21
N GLU A 161 14.80 -9.82 -11.84
CA GLU A 161 15.76 -10.57 -12.66
C GLU A 161 16.58 -11.57 -11.84
N ARG A 162 16.76 -11.32 -10.53
CA ARG A 162 17.58 -12.17 -9.66
C ARG A 162 17.05 -12.19 -8.23
N SER A 163 16.98 -13.38 -7.65
CA SER A 163 16.45 -13.61 -6.29
C SER A 163 17.26 -12.96 -5.16
N ASP A 164 18.54 -12.65 -5.38
CA ASP A 164 19.37 -11.94 -4.39
C ASP A 164 18.98 -10.46 -4.22
N ARG A 165 18.16 -9.92 -5.13
CA ARG A 165 17.74 -8.52 -5.15
C ARG A 165 16.40 -8.26 -4.46
N ASP A 166 15.71 -9.30 -3.97
CA ASP A 166 14.42 -9.16 -3.29
C ASP A 166 14.47 -8.19 -2.10
N HIS A 167 15.61 -8.10 -1.41
CA HIS A 167 15.82 -7.18 -0.29
C HIS A 167 15.75 -5.70 -0.71
N ILE A 168 16.14 -5.38 -1.95
CA ILE A 168 16.03 -4.04 -2.54
C ILE A 168 14.58 -3.76 -2.99
N ALA A 169 13.85 -4.79 -3.42
CA ALA A 169 12.46 -4.65 -3.85
C ALA A 169 11.54 -4.24 -2.70
N LEU A 170 11.79 -4.70 -1.47
CA LEU A 170 10.92 -4.42 -0.32
C LEU A 170 10.75 -2.90 -0.03
N PRO A 171 11.82 -2.10 0.19
CA PRO A 171 11.67 -0.67 0.41
C PRO A 171 11.09 0.06 -0.82
N LEU A 172 11.30 -0.47 -2.02
CA LEU A 172 10.71 0.07 -3.24
C LEU A 172 9.19 -0.17 -3.30
N LEU A 173 8.72 -1.36 -2.96
CA LEU A 173 7.29 -1.68 -2.80
C LEU A 173 6.65 -0.81 -1.70
N ASN A 174 7.35 -0.58 -0.60
CA ASN A 174 6.90 0.37 0.43
C ASN A 174 6.84 1.82 -0.10
N SER A 175 7.73 2.20 -1.03
CA SER A 175 7.68 3.50 -1.70
C SER A 175 6.44 3.61 -2.60
N PHE A 176 6.07 2.55 -3.33
CA PHE A 176 4.80 2.52 -4.08
C PHE A 176 3.59 2.65 -3.14
N ARG A 177 3.57 1.90 -2.03
CA ARG A 177 2.52 2.03 -1.00
C ARG A 177 2.44 3.47 -0.47
N ALA A 178 3.58 4.09 -0.17
CA ALA A 178 3.63 5.47 0.27
C ALA A 178 3.09 6.45 -0.79
N LEU A 179 3.48 6.28 -2.05
CA LEU A 179 3.00 7.09 -3.18
C LEU A 179 1.48 7.03 -3.32
N LEU A 180 0.90 5.83 -3.20
CA LEU A 180 -0.53 5.62 -3.31
C LEU A 180 -1.34 6.17 -2.11
N ASN A 181 -0.69 6.66 -1.04
CA ASN A 181 -1.38 7.45 -0.01
C ASN A 181 -1.81 8.83 -0.55
N SER A 182 -1.14 9.36 -1.57
CA SER A 182 -1.50 10.63 -2.20
C SER A 182 -2.57 10.44 -3.28
N SER A 183 -3.56 11.34 -3.34
CA SER A 183 -4.56 11.39 -4.40
C SER A 183 -3.93 11.52 -5.79
N GLU A 184 -2.95 12.40 -5.94
CA GLU A 184 -2.18 12.54 -7.18
C GLU A 184 -1.43 11.25 -7.52
N GLY A 185 -0.74 10.68 -6.53
CA GLY A 185 0.00 9.42 -6.69
C GLY A 185 -0.91 8.29 -7.16
N ARG A 186 -2.13 8.18 -6.62
CA ARG A 186 -3.14 7.22 -7.07
C ARG A 186 -3.61 7.48 -8.50
N SER A 187 -3.92 8.73 -8.87
CA SER A 187 -4.38 9.07 -10.22
C SER A 187 -3.35 8.65 -11.26
N VAL A 188 -2.11 9.14 -11.11
CA VAL A 188 -1.01 8.86 -12.04
C VAL A 188 -0.68 7.36 -12.08
N PHE A 189 -0.73 6.68 -10.94
CA PHE A 189 -0.47 5.24 -10.88
C PHE A 189 -1.55 4.42 -11.61
N LEU A 190 -2.83 4.71 -11.39
CA LEU A 190 -3.95 4.00 -12.04
C LEU A 190 -4.05 4.32 -13.55
N GLU A 191 -3.63 5.50 -13.98
CA GLU A 191 -3.51 5.85 -15.41
C GLU A 191 -2.35 5.13 -16.10
N SER A 192 -1.34 4.68 -15.34
CA SER A 192 -0.18 3.96 -15.86
C SER A 192 -0.37 2.44 -15.81
N SER A 193 -0.84 1.86 -16.92
CA SER A 193 -0.96 0.41 -17.06
C SER A 193 0.33 -0.34 -16.75
N ARG A 194 1.49 0.27 -17.06
CA ARG A 194 2.81 -0.28 -16.79
C ARG A 194 3.14 -0.32 -15.28
N ALA A 195 2.72 0.67 -14.51
CA ALA A 195 2.99 0.74 -13.07
C ALA A 195 2.31 -0.38 -12.32
N LEU A 196 1.02 -0.55 -12.57
CA LEU A 196 0.27 -1.64 -11.98
C LEU A 196 0.77 -3.01 -12.45
N LEU A 197 1.16 -3.15 -13.73
CA LEU A 197 1.75 -4.39 -14.24
C LEU A 197 3.09 -4.72 -13.55
N SER A 198 3.97 -3.74 -13.35
CA SER A 198 5.26 -3.93 -12.65
C SER A 198 5.05 -4.36 -11.20
N VAL A 199 4.09 -3.74 -10.48
CA VAL A 199 3.70 -4.15 -9.12
C VAL A 199 3.10 -5.54 -9.12
N ALA A 200 2.16 -5.86 -10.02
CA ALA A 200 1.58 -7.21 -10.12
C ALA A 200 2.66 -8.27 -10.41
N ALA A 201 3.68 -7.93 -11.20
CA ALA A 201 4.77 -8.84 -11.52
C ALA A 201 5.68 -9.14 -10.32
N ALA A 202 5.69 -8.26 -9.31
CA ALA A 202 6.39 -8.48 -8.05
C ALA A 202 5.82 -9.67 -7.24
N LEU A 203 4.66 -10.23 -7.62
CA LEU A 203 4.20 -11.52 -7.12
C LEU A 203 5.18 -12.67 -7.39
N ASP A 204 6.12 -12.51 -8.33
CA ASP A 204 7.16 -13.52 -8.59
C ASP A 204 8.30 -13.52 -7.57
N LEU A 205 8.48 -12.42 -6.80
CA LEU A 205 9.55 -12.32 -5.79
C LEU A 205 9.41 -13.42 -4.75
N HIS A 206 10.53 -13.96 -4.26
CA HIS A 206 10.54 -15.09 -3.32
C HIS A 206 10.32 -14.64 -1.88
N ASN A 207 10.77 -13.44 -1.55
CA ASN A 207 10.65 -12.86 -0.22
C ASN A 207 9.18 -12.70 0.20
N SER A 208 8.82 -13.33 1.32
CA SER A 208 7.45 -13.32 1.86
C SER A 208 6.94 -11.90 2.13
N ARG A 209 7.79 -10.98 2.60
CA ARG A 209 7.40 -9.59 2.86
C ARG A 209 7.09 -8.84 1.56
N CYS A 210 7.88 -9.04 0.51
CA CYS A 210 7.60 -8.44 -0.80
C CYS A 210 6.26 -8.91 -1.35
N LYS A 211 5.97 -10.23 -1.25
CA LYS A 211 4.68 -10.78 -1.64
C LYS A 211 3.53 -10.18 -0.85
N ILE A 212 3.64 -10.10 0.49
CA ILE A 212 2.61 -9.52 1.35
C ILE A 212 2.33 -8.08 0.93
N VAL A 213 3.37 -7.23 0.81
CA VAL A 213 3.18 -5.82 0.42
C VAL A 213 2.57 -5.70 -0.98
N THR A 214 2.97 -6.55 -1.93
CA THR A 214 2.41 -6.58 -3.28
C THR A 214 0.91 -6.91 -3.25
N LEU A 215 0.54 -7.99 -2.55
CA LEU A 215 -0.85 -8.41 -2.38
C LEU A 215 -1.68 -7.32 -1.69
N GLU A 216 -1.14 -6.73 -0.62
CA GLU A 216 -1.76 -5.61 0.10
C GLU A 216 -2.05 -4.41 -0.80
N ILE A 217 -1.10 -4.01 -1.66
CA ILE A 217 -1.30 -2.93 -2.64
C ILE A 217 -2.43 -3.28 -3.61
N LEU A 218 -2.40 -4.48 -4.20
CA LEU A 218 -3.42 -4.92 -5.16
C LEU A 218 -4.81 -5.00 -4.52
N SER A 219 -4.92 -5.52 -3.29
CA SER A 219 -6.17 -5.57 -2.54
C SER A 219 -6.72 -4.18 -2.28
N ALA A 220 -5.85 -3.26 -1.83
CA ALA A 220 -6.24 -1.89 -1.55
C ALA A 220 -6.80 -1.18 -2.80
N LEU A 221 -6.18 -1.39 -3.96
CA LEU A 221 -6.64 -0.83 -5.23
C LEU A 221 -7.99 -1.41 -5.68
N CYS A 222 -8.24 -2.70 -5.44
CA CYS A 222 -9.55 -3.33 -5.70
C CYS A 222 -10.67 -2.70 -4.88
N VAL A 223 -10.37 -2.39 -3.63
CA VAL A 223 -11.32 -1.86 -2.66
C VAL A 223 -11.58 -0.35 -2.86
N LEU A 224 -10.61 0.35 -3.44
CA LEU A 224 -10.64 1.81 -3.56
C LEU A 224 -11.71 2.33 -4.53
N SER A 225 -11.90 1.67 -5.68
CA SER A 225 -12.82 2.11 -6.73
C SER A 225 -13.04 1.01 -7.78
N ASP A 226 -14.15 1.10 -8.53
CA ASP A 226 -14.43 0.22 -9.67
C ASP A 226 -13.30 0.23 -10.71
N GLN A 227 -12.73 1.41 -10.98
CA GLN A 227 -11.59 1.54 -11.90
C GLN A 227 -10.37 0.79 -11.36
N GLY A 228 -10.01 0.99 -10.09
CA GLY A 228 -8.89 0.29 -9.46
C GLY A 228 -9.07 -1.23 -9.47
N HIS A 229 -10.27 -1.71 -9.21
CA HIS A 229 -10.64 -3.12 -9.33
C HIS A 229 -10.44 -3.67 -10.74
N ALA A 230 -11.05 -3.01 -11.74
CA ALA A 230 -10.95 -3.43 -13.14
C ALA A 230 -9.48 -3.46 -13.62
N GLU A 231 -8.70 -2.45 -13.24
CA GLU A 231 -7.28 -2.36 -13.57
C GLU A 231 -6.45 -3.47 -12.90
N VAL A 232 -6.74 -3.85 -11.65
CA VAL A 232 -6.07 -4.97 -10.99
C VAL A 232 -6.40 -6.29 -11.68
N VAL A 233 -7.66 -6.54 -12.02
CA VAL A 233 -8.07 -7.75 -12.77
C VAL A 233 -7.37 -7.81 -14.13
N ARG A 234 -7.27 -6.67 -14.84
CA ARG A 234 -6.55 -6.54 -16.11
C ARG A 234 -5.07 -6.86 -15.93
N ALA A 235 -4.40 -6.24 -14.95
CA ALA A 235 -2.98 -6.44 -14.67
C ALA A 235 -2.67 -7.89 -14.27
N LEU A 236 -3.51 -8.54 -13.46
CA LEU A 236 -3.36 -9.96 -13.13
C LEU A 236 -3.50 -10.87 -14.35
N SER A 237 -4.26 -10.45 -15.36
CA SER A 237 -4.37 -11.18 -16.63
C SER A 237 -3.15 -10.98 -17.53
N GLU A 238 -2.66 -9.74 -17.62
CA GLU A 238 -1.50 -9.38 -18.45
C GLU A 238 -0.18 -9.89 -17.88
N VAL A 239 -0.08 -10.02 -16.55
CA VAL A 239 1.13 -10.49 -15.89
C VAL A 239 1.28 -12.01 -15.91
N SER A 240 0.20 -12.76 -16.12
CA SER A 240 0.22 -14.24 -16.08
C SER A 240 1.32 -14.87 -16.94
N PRO A 241 1.54 -14.47 -18.20
CA PRO A 241 2.65 -15.01 -18.99
C PRO A 241 4.03 -14.71 -18.39
N LEU A 242 4.19 -13.55 -17.75
CA LEU A 242 5.44 -13.15 -17.08
C LEU A 242 5.69 -13.93 -15.79
N LEU A 243 4.62 -14.37 -15.12
CA LEU A 243 4.69 -15.22 -13.93
C LEU A 243 4.84 -16.71 -14.28
N GLY A 244 4.79 -17.07 -15.57
CA GLY A 244 4.78 -18.47 -16.02
C GLY A 244 3.47 -19.19 -15.73
N GLU A 245 2.38 -18.46 -15.50
CA GLU A 245 1.07 -19.03 -15.22
C GLU A 245 0.38 -19.48 -16.51
N ARG A 246 -0.32 -20.62 -16.46
CA ARG A 246 -1.23 -21.03 -17.55
C ARG A 246 -2.58 -20.31 -17.50
N ARG A 247 -3.00 -19.90 -16.31
CA ARG A 247 -4.25 -19.24 -16.00
C ARG A 247 -3.98 -18.16 -14.97
N ARG A 248 -4.61 -16.99 -15.12
CA ARG A 248 -4.55 -15.94 -14.11
C ARG A 248 -5.00 -16.48 -12.75
N PHE A 249 -4.33 -16.02 -11.69
CA PHE A 249 -4.49 -16.45 -10.29
C PHE A 249 -3.81 -17.77 -9.89
N GLN A 250 -3.16 -18.51 -10.80
CA GLN A 250 -2.49 -19.76 -10.44
C GLN A 250 -1.46 -19.56 -9.31
N LYS A 251 -0.60 -18.54 -9.41
CA LYS A 251 0.42 -18.22 -8.41
C LYS A 251 -0.18 -17.86 -7.05
N LEU A 252 -1.37 -17.23 -7.04
CA LEU A 252 -2.09 -16.93 -5.81
C LEU A 252 -2.49 -18.25 -5.10
N VAL A 253 -3.11 -19.17 -5.84
CA VAL A 253 -3.51 -20.48 -5.30
C VAL A 253 -2.30 -21.34 -4.91
N ASP A 254 -1.21 -21.25 -5.67
CA ASP A 254 0.06 -21.91 -5.32
C ASP A 254 0.65 -21.35 -4.02
N ASP A 255 0.60 -20.03 -3.83
CA ASP A 255 1.09 -19.38 -2.61
C ASP A 255 0.24 -19.72 -1.37
N LEU A 256 -1.05 -20.07 -1.53
CA LEU A 256 -1.84 -20.63 -0.43
C LEU A 256 -1.33 -22.00 0.03
N HIS A 257 -0.85 -22.84 -0.89
CA HIS A 257 -0.31 -24.16 -0.56
C HIS A 257 1.10 -24.10 0.03
N LYS A 258 1.91 -23.16 -0.42
CA LYS A 258 3.36 -23.19 -0.23
C LYS A 258 3.78 -22.87 1.21
N PRO A 259 4.35 -23.83 1.97
CA PRO A 259 4.93 -23.52 3.28
C PRO A 259 6.16 -22.62 3.12
N ARG A 260 6.37 -21.73 4.10
CA ARG A 260 7.49 -20.79 4.17
C ARG A 260 8.45 -21.14 5.31
N SER A 261 9.47 -20.30 5.51
CA SER A 261 10.51 -20.45 6.54
C SER A 261 9.96 -20.63 7.95
N SER A 262 8.82 -20.01 8.25
CA SER A 262 8.11 -20.16 9.52
C SER A 262 6.61 -20.26 9.29
N GLU A 263 5.92 -20.90 10.24
CA GLU A 263 4.45 -21.00 10.21
C GLU A 263 3.80 -19.61 10.20
N ARG A 264 4.30 -18.70 11.04
CA ARG A 264 3.86 -17.30 11.08
C ARG A 264 4.00 -16.59 9.73
N GLU A 265 5.10 -16.78 9.02
CA GLU A 265 5.26 -16.19 7.68
C GLU A 265 4.34 -16.83 6.65
N THR A 266 4.10 -18.14 6.77
CA THR A 266 3.19 -18.88 5.91
C THR A 266 1.76 -18.35 6.07
N GLU A 267 1.30 -18.23 7.31
CA GLU A 267 -0.01 -17.68 7.65
C GLU A 267 -0.19 -16.26 7.13
N ARG A 268 0.79 -15.37 7.35
CA ARG A 268 0.72 -13.97 6.84
C ARG A 268 0.61 -13.88 5.32
N VAL A 269 1.33 -14.73 4.58
CA VAL A 269 1.20 -14.76 3.10
C VAL A 269 -0.18 -15.28 2.71
N ARG A 270 -0.67 -16.35 3.35
CA ARG A 270 -2.01 -16.90 3.09
C ARG A 270 -3.11 -15.87 3.36
N THR A 271 -3.01 -15.13 4.47
CA THR A 271 -3.94 -14.04 4.81
C THR A 271 -3.92 -12.97 3.73
N ALA A 272 -2.75 -12.54 3.26
CA ALA A 272 -2.63 -11.54 2.20
C ALA A 272 -3.22 -12.03 0.87
N VAL A 273 -3.03 -13.31 0.52
CA VAL A 273 -3.63 -13.91 -0.68
C VAL A 273 -5.16 -13.95 -0.57
N MET A 274 -5.68 -14.45 0.55
CA MET A 274 -7.13 -14.47 0.78
C MET A 274 -7.75 -13.08 0.84
N CYS A 275 -7.00 -12.09 1.34
CA CYS A 275 -7.40 -10.69 1.29
C CYS A 275 -7.60 -10.22 -0.16
N LEU A 276 -6.65 -10.50 -1.06
CA LEU A 276 -6.80 -10.14 -2.47
C LEU A 276 -7.95 -10.89 -3.14
N ILE A 277 -8.07 -12.20 -2.90
CA ILE A 277 -9.17 -13.00 -3.46
C ILE A 277 -10.53 -12.43 -3.02
N ASN A 278 -10.70 -12.13 -1.74
CA ASN A 278 -11.95 -11.58 -1.23
C ASN A 278 -12.21 -10.16 -1.76
N ALA A 279 -11.17 -9.33 -1.91
CA ALA A 279 -11.29 -8.01 -2.52
C ALA A 279 -11.72 -8.09 -4.00
N LEU A 280 -11.17 -9.04 -4.76
CA LEU A 280 -11.55 -9.28 -6.15
C LEU A 280 -13.01 -9.71 -6.29
N LEU A 281 -13.54 -10.48 -5.33
CA LEU A 281 -14.90 -11.01 -5.38
C LEU A 281 -15.95 -10.08 -4.75
N LYS A 282 -15.59 -9.25 -3.76
CA LYS A 282 -16.57 -8.44 -3.02
C LYS A 282 -16.61 -6.96 -3.39
N SER A 283 -15.57 -6.44 -4.04
CA SER A 283 -15.42 -5.01 -4.27
C SER A 283 -15.47 -4.64 -5.75
N GLY A 284 -15.61 -3.34 -6.03
CA GLY A 284 -15.53 -2.79 -7.36
C GLY A 284 -16.60 -3.35 -8.30
N VAL A 285 -16.20 -3.69 -9.53
CA VAL A 285 -17.12 -4.23 -10.55
C VAL A 285 -17.87 -5.48 -10.08
N SER A 286 -17.22 -6.30 -9.25
CA SER A 286 -17.83 -7.52 -8.70
C SER A 286 -18.99 -7.23 -7.74
N GLU A 287 -19.05 -6.06 -7.09
CA GLU A 287 -20.15 -5.69 -6.19
C GLU A 287 -21.48 -5.53 -6.95
N HIS A 288 -21.41 -5.08 -8.21
CA HIS A 288 -22.57 -4.68 -8.99
C HIS A 288 -22.88 -5.63 -10.16
N SER A 289 -22.04 -6.63 -10.41
CA SER A 289 -22.21 -7.60 -11.50
C SER A 289 -22.02 -9.04 -11.02
N LEU A 290 -23.14 -9.73 -10.81
CA LEU A 290 -23.15 -11.16 -10.46
C LEU A 290 -22.44 -12.01 -11.52
N GLU A 291 -22.68 -11.77 -12.81
CA GLU A 291 -22.05 -12.52 -13.90
C GLU A 291 -20.52 -12.43 -13.83
N PHE A 292 -19.99 -11.20 -13.66
CA PHE A 292 -18.56 -10.97 -13.56
C PHE A 292 -17.96 -11.62 -12.31
N ARG A 293 -18.64 -11.47 -11.16
CA ARG A 293 -18.23 -12.06 -9.89
C ARG A 293 -18.20 -13.60 -9.94
N LEU A 294 -19.21 -14.22 -10.53
CA LEU A 294 -19.27 -15.66 -10.77
C LEU A 294 -18.15 -16.14 -11.69
N HIS A 295 -17.87 -15.39 -12.77
CA HIS A 295 -16.76 -15.70 -13.67
C HIS A 295 -15.42 -15.79 -12.92
N LEU A 296 -15.08 -14.77 -12.13
CA LEU A 296 -13.85 -14.77 -11.32
C LEU A 296 -13.82 -15.92 -10.31
N ARG A 297 -14.93 -16.20 -9.63
CA ARG A 297 -15.00 -17.30 -8.67
C ARG A 297 -14.80 -18.65 -9.32
N TYR A 298 -15.43 -18.91 -10.47
CA TYR A 298 -15.24 -20.17 -11.19
C TYR A 298 -13.79 -20.36 -11.64
N GLU A 299 -13.08 -19.31 -12.05
CA GLU A 299 -11.65 -19.43 -12.34
C GLU A 299 -10.84 -19.90 -11.12
N LEU A 300 -11.10 -19.31 -9.95
CA LEU A 300 -10.43 -19.70 -8.69
C LEU A 300 -10.80 -21.14 -8.27
N LEU A 301 -12.07 -21.53 -8.42
CA LEU A 301 -12.52 -22.89 -8.12
C LEU A 301 -11.87 -23.92 -9.06
N MET A 302 -11.72 -23.60 -10.35
CA MET A 302 -11.04 -24.45 -11.33
C MET A 302 -9.54 -24.61 -11.04
N LEU A 303 -8.93 -23.66 -10.32
CA LEU A 303 -7.57 -23.76 -9.81
C LEU A 303 -7.48 -24.56 -8.49
N GLY A 304 -8.61 -25.01 -7.96
CA GLY A 304 -8.69 -25.83 -6.75
C GLY A 304 -8.64 -25.04 -5.45
N VAL A 305 -9.03 -23.75 -5.45
CA VAL A 305 -8.99 -22.91 -4.23
C VAL A 305 -9.77 -23.53 -3.06
N GLN A 306 -10.92 -24.16 -3.34
CA GLN A 306 -11.76 -24.80 -2.33
C GLN A 306 -11.01 -25.91 -1.58
N ASP A 307 -10.35 -26.80 -2.31
CA ASP A 307 -9.60 -27.91 -1.72
C ASP A 307 -8.48 -27.39 -0.79
N VAL A 308 -7.92 -26.21 -1.10
CA VAL A 308 -6.92 -25.57 -0.25
C VAL A 308 -7.56 -25.04 1.03
N ILE A 309 -8.68 -24.32 0.90
CA ILE A 309 -9.43 -23.76 2.03
C ILE A 309 -9.82 -24.88 3.00
N ASP A 310 -10.41 -25.96 2.50
CA ASP A 310 -10.86 -27.10 3.31
C ASP A 310 -9.69 -27.73 4.07
N ARG A 311 -8.55 -27.97 3.40
CA ARG A 311 -7.33 -28.48 4.06
C ARG A 311 -6.78 -27.52 5.11
N LEU A 312 -6.83 -26.21 4.85
CA LEU A 312 -6.28 -25.21 5.75
C LEU A 312 -7.14 -25.05 7.01
N ARG A 313 -8.47 -25.18 6.90
CA ARG A 313 -9.39 -25.19 8.06
C ARG A 313 -9.12 -26.34 9.01
N ASP A 314 -8.76 -27.52 8.49
CA ASP A 314 -8.45 -28.68 9.31
C ASP A 314 -7.12 -28.56 10.07
N SER A 315 -6.23 -27.64 9.66
CA SER A 315 -4.82 -27.61 10.08
C SER A 315 -4.31 -26.31 10.70
N HIS A 316 -4.99 -25.17 10.50
CA HIS A 316 -4.49 -23.85 10.92
C HIS A 316 -5.46 -23.11 11.86
N GLY A 317 -4.92 -22.13 12.62
CA GLY A 317 -5.65 -21.35 13.62
C GLY A 317 -6.54 -20.24 13.06
N SER A 318 -7.25 -19.56 13.96
CA SER A 318 -8.43 -18.71 13.69
C SER A 318 -8.24 -17.50 12.77
N ALA A 319 -7.03 -17.09 12.41
CA ALA A 319 -6.83 -15.82 11.68
C ALA A 319 -7.21 -15.89 10.19
N LEU A 320 -7.25 -17.10 9.60
CA LEU A 320 -7.71 -17.31 8.23
C LEU A 320 -9.20 -17.65 8.15
N ASP A 321 -9.80 -18.11 9.25
CA ASP A 321 -11.19 -18.56 9.28
C ASP A 321 -12.15 -17.45 8.86
N ASP A 322 -11.95 -16.22 9.34
CA ASP A 322 -12.75 -15.07 8.92
C ASP A 322 -12.70 -14.83 7.40
N HIS A 323 -11.54 -15.04 6.77
CA HIS A 323 -11.40 -14.89 5.32
C HIS A 323 -12.09 -16.03 4.56
N PHE A 324 -12.00 -17.26 5.08
CA PHE A 324 -12.65 -18.42 4.50
C PHE A 324 -14.18 -18.34 4.66
N ASP A 325 -14.66 -17.88 5.81
CA ASP A 325 -16.07 -17.66 6.10
C ASP A 325 -16.64 -16.59 5.18
N LEU A 326 -15.90 -15.50 4.94
CA LEU A 326 -16.31 -14.50 3.96
C LEU A 326 -16.38 -15.09 2.53
N PHE A 327 -15.40 -15.91 2.13
CA PHE A 327 -15.41 -16.56 0.82
C PHE A 327 -16.65 -17.44 0.61
N GLU A 328 -17.01 -18.24 1.61
CA GLU A 328 -18.20 -19.12 1.57
C GLU A 328 -19.52 -18.33 1.67
N MET A 329 -19.58 -17.33 2.55
CA MET A 329 -20.76 -16.47 2.69
C MET A 329 -21.10 -15.80 1.36
N MET A 330 -20.09 -15.24 0.67
CA MET A 330 -20.29 -14.63 -0.65
C MET A 330 -20.74 -15.63 -1.70
N ARG A 331 -20.30 -16.89 -1.61
CA ARG A 331 -20.77 -17.94 -2.53
C ARG A 331 -22.26 -18.24 -2.30
N GLN A 332 -22.68 -18.34 -1.04
CA GLN A 332 -24.10 -18.53 -0.70
C GLN A 332 -24.95 -17.32 -1.13
N GLU A 333 -24.45 -16.10 -0.94
CA GLU A 333 -25.08 -14.87 -1.45
C GLU A 333 -25.31 -14.95 -2.97
N ASP A 334 -24.31 -15.40 -3.72
CA ASP A 334 -24.39 -15.51 -5.18
C ASP A 334 -25.37 -16.60 -5.64
N GLU A 335 -25.43 -17.73 -4.93
CA GLU A 335 -26.41 -18.79 -5.20
C GLU A 335 -27.85 -18.30 -4.96
N MET A 336 -28.06 -17.46 -3.94
CA MET A 336 -29.35 -16.83 -3.67
C MET A 336 -29.71 -15.82 -4.77
N GLU A 337 -28.78 -14.95 -5.18
CA GLU A 337 -29.02 -13.95 -6.25
C GLU A 337 -29.27 -14.61 -7.61
N MET A 338 -28.66 -15.75 -7.90
CA MET A 338 -28.94 -16.55 -9.11
C MET A 338 -30.33 -17.18 -9.12
N SER A 339 -30.93 -17.38 -7.94
CA SER A 339 -32.24 -18.02 -7.79
C SER A 339 -33.42 -17.05 -7.83
N THR A 340 -33.13 -15.74 -7.82
CA THR A 340 -34.11 -14.64 -7.96
C THR A 340 -34.19 -14.15 -9.38
#